data_AF-A0A6V7JGL3-F1
#
_entry.id   AF-A0A6V7JGL3-F1
#
_cell.length_a   1.000
_cell.length_b   1.000
_cell.length_c   1.000
_cell.angle_alpha   90.00
_cell.angle_beta   90.00
_cell.angle_gamma   90.00
#
_symmetry.space_group_name_H-M   'P 1'
#
loop_
_entity.id
_entity.type
_entity.pdbx_description
1 polymer ?
#
loop_
_entity_poly.entity_id
_entity_poly.type
_entity_poly.pdbx_seq_one_letter_code
_entity_poly.pdbx_strand_id
1 'polypeptide(L)'
;IFTILYALLTESTCTMLTLGSFMRDIPQRQLLFKAWHPFNKTTPIGFWCAYVHQTVGHYIGANVNIAFDTFIPSLMMATTIQLEILEYRFISMPKMIENELHISKIKHNKKVEKVEAKFLTDNTKHHLLIY
;
A
#
# COMPACT_ATOMS: atom_id res chain seq x y z
N ILE A 1 -10.50 5.11 8.92
CA ILE A 1 -10.86 5.05 10.36
C ILE A 1 -10.88 3.61 10.85
N PHE A 2 -11.71 2.72 10.30
CA PHE A 2 -11.74 1.31 10.72
C PHE A 2 -10.39 0.59 10.60
N THR A 3 -9.64 0.82 9.53
CA THR A 3 -8.27 0.26 9.35
C THR A 3 -7.28 0.78 10.40
N ILE A 4 -7.42 2.04 10.81
CA ILE A 4 -6.58 2.67 11.84
C ILE A 4 -6.92 2.08 13.22
N LEU A 5 -8.21 1.91 13.51
CA LEU A 5 -8.67 1.27 14.75
C LEU A 5 -8.21 -0.19 14.84
N TYR A 6 -8.28 -0.93 13.73
CA TYR A 6 -7.78 -2.30 13.64
C TYR A 6 -6.26 -2.37 13.87
N ALA A 7 -5.49 -1.48 13.23
CA ALA A 7 -4.05 -1.40 13.42
C ALA A 7 -3.67 -1.11 14.88
N LEU A 8 -4.33 -0.13 15.52
CA LEU A 8 -4.11 0.20 16.93
C LEU A 8 -4.45 -0.96 17.88
N LEU A 9 -5.51 -1.72 17.58
CA LEU A 9 -5.88 -2.88 18.38
C LEU A 9 -4.86 -4.02 18.25
N THR A 10 -4.35 -4.26 17.05
CA THR A 10 -3.28 -5.25 16.82
C THR A 10 -1.98 -4.83 17.50
N GLU A 11 -1.61 -3.55 17.43
CA GLU A 11 -0.40 -3.03 18.09
C GLU A 11 -0.52 -3.08 19.63
N SER A 12 -1.67 -2.71 20.19
CA SER A 12 -1.93 -2.82 21.63
C SER A 12 -1.92 -4.28 22.12
N THR A 13 -2.41 -5.22 21.32
CA THR A 13 -2.31 -6.66 21.63
C THR A 13 -0.86 -7.13 21.60
N CYS A 14 -0.11 -6.73 20.57
CA CYS A 14 1.30 -7.06 20.41
C CYS A 14 2.17 -6.51 21.56
N THR A 15 1.92 -5.26 21.97
CA THR A 15 2.57 -4.63 23.13
C THR A 15 2.18 -5.30 24.44
N MET A 16 0.91 -5.65 24.63
CA MET A 16 0.45 -6.36 25.84
C MET A 16 1.06 -7.77 25.94
N LEU A 17 1.17 -8.49 24.83
CA LEU A 17 1.86 -9.79 24.76
C LEU A 17 3.36 -9.65 25.07
N THR A 18 4.01 -8.65 24.49
CA THR A 18 5.42 -8.36 24.73
C THR A 18 5.67 -8.00 26.20
N LEU A 19 4.81 -7.16 26.79
CA LEU A 19 4.87 -6.76 28.19
C LEU A 19 4.57 -7.94 29.13
N GLY A 20 3.59 -8.77 28.82
CA GLY A 20 3.28 -9.98 29.60
C GLY A 20 4.43 -10.97 29.63
N SER A 21 5.09 -11.17 28.50
CA SER A 21 6.29 -12.00 28.42
C SER A 21 7.51 -11.34 29.06
N PHE A 22 7.65 -10.01 28.97
CA PHE A 22 8.67 -9.26 29.72
C PHE A 22 8.53 -9.51 31.23
N MET A 23 7.31 -9.47 31.78
CA MET A 23 7.07 -9.70 33.20
C MET A 23 7.24 -11.16 33.61
N ARG A 24 6.90 -12.12 32.74
CA ARG A 24 6.89 -13.56 33.07
C ARG A 24 8.22 -14.25 32.81
N ASP A 25 8.87 -13.92 31.69
CA ASP A 25 9.98 -14.71 31.15
C ASP A 25 11.36 -14.13 31.50
N ILE A 26 11.46 -12.83 31.82
CA ILE A 26 12.69 -12.21 32.36
C ILE A 26 13.14 -12.84 33.68
N PRO A 27 12.28 -13.04 34.70
CA PRO A 27 12.71 -13.67 35.94
C PRO A 27 13.15 -15.13 35.76
N GLN A 28 12.76 -15.79 34.66
CA GLN A 28 13.09 -17.18 34.34
C GLN A 28 14.12 -17.34 33.21
N ARG A 29 14.63 -16.24 32.63
CA ARG A 29 15.48 -16.20 31.42
C ARG A 29 14.94 -17.03 30.26
N GLN A 30 13.62 -17.05 30.07
CA GLN A 30 12.98 -17.69 28.93
C GLN A 30 12.72 -16.66 27.82
N LEU A 31 12.75 -17.09 26.56
CA LEU A 31 12.46 -16.20 25.43
C LEU A 31 10.98 -16.26 25.08
N LEU A 32 10.43 -15.11 24.65
CA LEU A 32 9.09 -14.89 24.09
C LEU A 32 8.60 -16.04 23.19
N PHE A 33 9.46 -16.45 22.24
CA PHE A 33 9.19 -17.57 21.35
C PHE A 33 10.20 -18.68 21.58
N LYS A 34 9.68 -19.88 21.83
CA LYS A 34 10.47 -21.10 22.03
C LYS A 34 11.11 -21.54 20.71
N ALA A 35 12.25 -20.95 20.39
CA ALA A 35 13.03 -21.25 19.20
C ALA A 35 14.37 -21.92 19.55
N TRP A 36 14.77 -22.90 18.73
CA TRP A 36 16.08 -23.54 18.81
C TRP A 36 17.16 -22.54 18.39
N HIS A 37 18.08 -22.25 19.30
CA HIS A 37 19.21 -21.37 19.02
C HIS A 37 20.51 -22.17 19.20
N PRO A 38 21.46 -22.07 18.26
CA PRO A 38 22.74 -22.79 18.33
C PRO A 38 23.70 -22.19 19.38
N PHE A 39 23.33 -21.10 20.03
CA PHE A 39 24.16 -20.41 21.04
C PHE A 39 23.65 -20.67 22.46
N ASN A 40 24.59 -20.77 23.41
CA ASN A 40 24.27 -20.88 24.84
C ASN A 40 23.57 -19.61 25.34
N LYS A 41 22.31 -19.74 25.77
CA LYS A 41 21.48 -18.66 26.36
C LYS A 41 21.97 -18.22 27.76
N THR A 42 23.11 -18.74 28.20
CA THR A 42 23.71 -18.51 29.52
C THR A 42 24.25 -17.09 29.66
N THR A 43 24.71 -16.48 28.57
CA THR A 43 25.29 -15.13 28.55
C THR A 43 24.19 -14.06 28.40
N PRO A 44 24.15 -13.03 29.26
CA PRO A 44 23.11 -11.98 29.21
C PRO A 44 23.06 -11.25 27.86
N ILE A 45 24.20 -11.03 27.20
CA ILE A 45 24.25 -10.41 25.86
C ILE A 45 23.48 -11.23 24.81
N GLY A 46 23.71 -12.55 24.76
CA GLY A 46 23.06 -13.41 23.75
C GLY A 46 21.55 -13.53 23.95
N PHE A 47 21.11 -13.52 25.21
CA PHE A 47 19.69 -13.47 25.56
C PHE A 47 19.02 -12.18 25.07
N TRP A 48 19.61 -11.01 25.36
CA TRP A 48 19.05 -9.72 24.93
C TRP A 48 19.05 -9.56 23.42
N CYS A 49 20.12 -9.96 22.72
CA CYS A 49 20.15 -9.91 21.25
C CYS A 49 19.03 -10.76 20.62
N ALA A 50 18.86 -12.00 21.10
CA ALA A 50 17.82 -12.88 20.57
C ALA A 50 16.41 -12.41 20.94
N TYR A 51 16.22 -11.84 22.14
CA TYR A 51 14.96 -11.24 22.56
C TYR A 51 14.59 -10.05 21.67
N VAL A 52 15.49 -9.08 21.50
CA VAL A 52 15.27 -7.91 20.62
C VAL A 52 14.99 -8.36 19.19
N HIS A 53 15.74 -9.33 18.67
CA HIS A 53 15.52 -9.86 17.33
C HIS A 53 14.12 -10.48 17.19
N GLN A 54 13.67 -11.30 18.16
CA GLN A 54 12.32 -11.90 18.14
C GLN A 54 11.22 -10.84 18.25
N THR A 55 11.38 -9.87 19.14
CA THR A 55 10.42 -8.76 19.30
C THR A 55 10.33 -7.96 18.01
N VAL A 56 11.45 -7.48 17.47
CA VAL A 56 11.50 -6.72 16.22
C VAL A 56 10.90 -7.52 15.06
N GLY A 57 11.23 -8.81 14.92
CA GLY A 57 10.64 -9.67 13.90
C GLY A 57 9.13 -9.81 14.02
N HIS A 58 8.62 -9.94 15.25
CA HIS A 58 7.18 -10.01 15.50
C HIS A 58 6.45 -8.71 15.13
N TYR A 59 7.01 -7.55 15.52
CA TYR A 59 6.46 -6.24 15.17
C TYR A 59 6.51 -5.98 13.66
N ILE A 60 7.62 -6.32 12.99
CA ILE A 60 7.72 -6.17 11.53
C ILE A 60 6.68 -7.06 10.85
N GLY A 61 6.55 -8.32 11.26
CA GLY A 61 5.55 -9.24 10.70
C GLY A 61 4.11 -8.72 10.85
N ALA A 62 3.76 -8.22 12.03
CA ALA A 62 2.45 -7.62 12.28
C ALA A 62 2.19 -6.39 11.39
N ASN A 63 3.17 -5.48 11.30
CA ASN A 63 3.07 -4.27 10.48
C ASN A 63 2.98 -4.59 8.98
N VAL A 64 3.77 -5.56 8.50
CA VAL A 64 3.73 -5.99 7.10
C VAL A 64 2.38 -6.61 6.78
N ASN A 65 1.81 -7.42 7.67
CA ASN A 65 0.47 -7.98 7.47
C ASN A 65 -0.61 -6.89 7.37
N ILE A 66 -0.62 -5.94 8.31
CA ILE A 66 -1.55 -4.78 8.28
C ILE A 66 -1.35 -3.96 6.99
N ALA A 67 -0.10 -3.77 6.58
CA ALA A 67 0.23 -3.05 5.36
C ALA A 67 -0.32 -3.78 4.14
N PHE A 68 -0.16 -5.10 4.02
CA PHE A 68 -0.73 -5.87 2.90
C PHE A 68 -2.27 -5.79 2.88
N ASP A 69 -2.91 -5.98 4.03
CA ASP A 69 -4.37 -5.90 4.16
C ASP A 69 -4.94 -4.52 3.78
N THR A 70 -4.13 -3.46 3.88
CA THR A 70 -4.53 -2.09 3.54
C THR A 70 -4.10 -1.66 2.13
N PHE A 71 -2.88 -2.03 1.74
CA PHE A 71 -2.24 -1.58 0.51
C PHE A 71 -2.91 -2.19 -0.71
N ILE A 72 -3.23 -3.48 -0.66
CA ILE A 72 -3.87 -4.17 -1.80
C ILE A 72 -5.25 -3.56 -2.12
N PRO A 73 -6.19 -3.40 -1.17
CA PRO A 73 -7.45 -2.71 -1.46
C PRO A 73 -7.29 -1.26 -1.92
N SER A 74 -6.29 -0.56 -1.38
CA SER A 74 -6.00 0.83 -1.78
C SER A 74 -5.55 0.91 -3.24
N LEU A 75 -4.67 0.00 -3.67
CA LEU A 75 -4.27 -0.10 -5.08
C LEU A 75 -5.45 -0.49 -5.97
N MET A 76 -6.25 -1.48 -5.55
CA MET A 76 -7.44 -1.89 -6.29
C MET A 76 -8.40 -0.71 -6.49
N MET A 77 -8.71 0.05 -5.43
CA MET A 77 -9.56 1.22 -5.51
C MET A 77 -8.98 2.29 -6.45
N ALA A 78 -7.67 2.58 -6.33
CA ALA A 78 -7.01 3.50 -7.23
C ALA A 78 -7.14 3.05 -8.69
N THR A 79 -6.91 1.76 -8.98
CA THR A 79 -7.07 1.23 -10.34
C THR A 79 -8.51 1.31 -10.85
N THR A 80 -9.51 1.03 -10.01
CA THR A 80 -10.92 1.15 -10.38
C THR A 80 -11.28 2.59 -10.78
N ILE A 81 -10.85 3.58 -10.00
CA ILE A 81 -11.10 5.00 -10.30
C ILE A 81 -10.41 5.39 -11.62
N GLN A 82 -9.18 4.93 -11.84
CA GLN A 82 -8.46 5.20 -13.09
C GLN A 82 -9.18 4.58 -14.31
N LEU A 83 -9.74 3.38 -14.16
CA LEU A 83 -10.53 2.73 -15.21
C LEU A 83 -11.84 3.49 -15.49
N GLU A 84 -12.54 3.95 -14.46
CA GLU A 84 -13.78 4.73 -14.62
C GLU A 84 -13.52 6.06 -15.36
N ILE A 85 -12.41 6.74 -15.03
CA ILE A 85 -11.99 7.96 -15.74
C ILE A 85 -11.66 7.65 -17.22
N LEU A 86 -11.00 6.52 -17.48
CA LEU A 86 -10.68 6.08 -18.83
C LEU A 86 -11.94 5.76 -19.63
N GLU A 87 -12.90 5.06 -19.04
CA GLU A 87 -14.20 4.75 -19.64
C GLU A 87 -14.96 6.04 -19.98
N TYR A 88 -15.05 6.99 -19.03
CA TYR A 88 -15.69 8.27 -19.25
C TYR A 88 -15.07 9.02 -20.44
N ARG A 89 -13.74 9.01 -20.54
CA ARG A 89 -13.02 9.63 -21.67
C ARG A 89 -13.30 8.93 -22.98
N PHE A 90 -13.31 7.60 -22.99
CA PHE A 90 -13.58 6.82 -24.19
C PHE A 90 -15.01 7.06 -24.70
N ILE A 91 -15.99 7.17 -23.81
CA ILE A 91 -17.39 7.48 -24.17
C ILE A 91 -17.56 8.95 -24.59
N SER A 92 -16.84 9.87 -23.93
CA SER A 92 -16.93 11.31 -24.22
C SER A 92 -16.22 11.70 -25.53
N MET A 93 -15.14 11.02 -25.89
CA MET A 93 -14.34 11.27 -27.10
C MET A 93 -15.17 11.27 -28.41
N PRO A 94 -15.99 10.24 -28.73
CA PRO A 94 -16.79 10.26 -29.96
C PRO A 94 -17.86 11.35 -29.94
N LYS A 95 -18.47 11.65 -28.77
CA LYS A 95 -19.44 12.75 -28.64
C LYS A 95 -18.78 14.11 -28.87
N MET A 96 -17.56 14.30 -28.36
CA MET A 96 -16.80 15.52 -28.54
C MET A 96 -16.35 15.70 -30.00
N ILE A 97 -15.95 14.60 -30.67
CA ILE A 97 -15.62 14.58 -32.09
C ILE A 97 -16.86 14.85 -32.95
N GLU A 98 -18.01 14.28 -32.64
CA GLU A 98 -19.27 14.50 -33.36
C GLU A 98 -19.76 15.95 -33.20
N ASN A 99 -19.68 16.51 -31.99
CA ASN A 99 -20.06 17.91 -31.74
C ASN A 99 -19.11 18.90 -32.44
N GLU A 100 -17.80 18.62 -32.43
CA GLU A 100 -16.80 19.38 -33.20
C GLU A 100 -16.98 19.22 -34.71
N LEU A 101 -17.42 18.05 -35.22
CA LEU A 101 -17.75 17.83 -36.64
C LEU A 101 -19.04 18.56 -37.06
N HIS A 102 -20.02 18.66 -36.16
CA HIS A 102 -21.24 19.45 -36.40
C HIS A 102 -20.95 20.96 -36.43
N ILE A 103 -19.98 21.43 -35.64
CA ILE A 103 -19.48 22.82 -35.66
C ILE A 103 -18.59 23.07 -36.88
N SER A 104 -17.81 22.06 -37.31
CA SER A 104 -16.86 22.15 -38.42
C SER A 104 -17.38 21.47 -39.69
N LYS A 105 -18.35 22.11 -40.35
CA LYS A 105 -18.70 21.81 -41.75
C LYS A 105 -17.56 22.09 -42.76
N ILE A 106 -16.31 22.28 -42.32
CA ILE A 106 -15.17 22.63 -43.17
C ILE A 106 -13.89 21.95 -42.63
N LYS A 107 -13.40 20.94 -43.39
CA LYS A 107 -11.98 20.52 -43.53
C LYS A 107 -11.42 19.33 -42.72
N HIS A 108 -11.81 18.13 -43.16
CA HIS A 108 -10.95 16.97 -43.52
C HIS A 108 -9.88 16.46 -42.52
N ASN A 109 -10.21 15.35 -41.84
CA ASN A 109 -9.46 14.10 -41.57
C ASN A 109 -7.93 14.10 -41.26
N LYS A 110 -7.27 15.22 -40.96
CA LYS A 110 -5.84 15.26 -40.54
C LYS A 110 -5.60 15.96 -39.20
N LYS A 111 -6.68 16.49 -38.59
CA LYS A 111 -6.63 17.30 -37.36
C LYS A 111 -7.02 16.49 -36.12
N VAL A 112 -7.85 15.46 -36.26
CA VAL A 112 -8.38 14.66 -35.15
C VAL A 112 -7.27 13.84 -34.47
N GLU A 113 -6.46 13.09 -35.22
CA GLU A 113 -5.30 12.36 -34.66
C GLU A 113 -4.32 13.29 -33.91
N LYS A 114 -4.10 14.51 -34.41
CA LYS A 114 -3.22 15.48 -33.74
C LYS A 114 -3.79 16.03 -32.45
N VAL A 115 -5.12 16.17 -32.37
CA VAL A 115 -5.80 16.64 -31.16
C VAL A 115 -5.86 15.52 -30.13
N GLU A 116 -6.14 14.29 -30.54
CA GLU A 116 -6.10 13.10 -29.67
C GLU A 116 -4.68 12.87 -29.13
N ALA A 117 -3.65 12.90 -29.98
CA ALA A 117 -2.26 12.76 -29.55
C ALA A 117 -1.85 13.85 -28.54
N LYS A 118 -2.32 15.08 -28.73
CA LYS A 118 -2.04 16.18 -27.79
C LYS A 118 -2.74 15.98 -26.44
N PHE A 119 -3.99 15.52 -26.45
CA PHE A 119 -4.75 15.24 -25.24
C PHE A 119 -4.19 14.04 -24.47
N LEU A 120 -3.69 13.04 -25.18
CA LEU A 120 -2.98 11.91 -24.61
C LEU A 120 -1.68 12.38 -23.96
N THR A 121 -0.89 13.21 -24.67
CA THR A 121 0.38 13.76 -24.16
C THR A 121 0.19 14.62 -22.92
N ASP A 122 -0.83 15.47 -22.88
CA ASP A 122 -1.14 16.29 -21.70
C ASP A 122 -1.60 15.44 -20.52
N ASN A 123 -2.26 14.31 -20.76
CA ASN A 123 -2.60 13.36 -19.70
C ASN A 123 -1.40 12.59 -19.20
N THR A 124 -0.52 12.14 -20.09
CA THR A 124 0.72 11.50 -19.66
C THR A 124 1.56 12.46 -18.85
N LYS A 125 1.65 13.74 -19.24
CA LYS A 125 2.35 14.79 -18.48
C LYS A 125 1.73 15.05 -17.11
N HIS A 126 0.41 15.15 -17.03
CA HIS A 126 -0.26 15.35 -15.74
C HIS A 126 -0.05 14.16 -14.80
N HIS A 127 -0.15 12.93 -15.31
CA HIS A 127 0.14 11.73 -14.52
C HIS A 127 1.60 11.66 -14.06
N LEU A 128 2.54 12.15 -14.88
CA LEU A 128 3.97 12.18 -14.58
C LEU A 128 4.38 13.33 -13.64
N LEU A 129 3.53 14.34 -13.47
CA LEU A 129 3.71 15.45 -12.51
C LEU A 129 3.09 15.17 -11.14
N ILE A 130 2.16 14.20 -11.06
CA ILE A 130 1.46 13.83 -9.82
C ILE A 130 2.21 12.69 -9.08
N TYR A 131 3.17 12.04 -9.74
CA TYR A 131 4.06 11.02 -9.16
C TYR A 131 5.47 11.59 -8.98
#